data_AF-A0A3G2C5P7-F1
#
_entry.id   AF-A0A3G2C5P7-F1
#
_cell.length_a   1.000
_cell.length_b   1.000
_cell.length_c   1.000
_cell.angle_alpha   90.00
_cell.angle_beta   90.00
_cell.angle_gamma   90.00
#
_symmetry.space_group_name_H-M   'P 1'
#
loop_
_entity.id
_entity.type
_entity.pdbx_description
1 polymer ?
#
loop_
_entity_poly.entity_id
_entity_poly.type
_entity_poly.pdbx_seq_one_letter_code
_entity_poly.pdbx_strand_id
1 'polypeptide(L)'
;KAGEVEYVPSSEVDYMDVLPRQMVSVATAMIPFLEHDDANRALMGANMQRQAVPLVRSEAPLVGTGMELRAAIDAGDVVVAEESGVIEEVSADYITVMHDNGTRRTYRMRKFARSNHGTCANQCPIVDAGDRVEAGQVIAD
;
A
#
# COMPACT_ATOMS: atom_id res chain seq x y z
N LYS A 1 19.38 -23.01 23.64
CA LYS A 1 19.71 -21.97 24.64
C LYS A 1 19.50 -20.54 24.12
N ALA A 2 19.18 -20.32 22.84
CA ALA A 2 18.77 -19.01 22.33
C ALA A 2 17.29 -19.09 21.98
N GLY A 3 16.44 -18.28 22.63
CA GLY A 3 14.98 -18.26 22.43
C GLY A 3 14.14 -18.95 23.50
N GLU A 4 14.68 -19.17 24.70
CA GLU A 4 13.90 -19.68 25.84
C GLU A 4 13.12 -18.52 26.49
N VAL A 5 11.85 -18.77 26.82
CA VAL A 5 10.97 -17.78 27.44
C VAL A 5 11.06 -17.93 28.96
N GLU A 6 11.53 -16.88 29.65
CA GLU A 6 11.69 -16.86 31.10
C GLU A 6 11.07 -15.60 31.71
N TYR A 7 10.62 -15.69 32.96
CA TYR A 7 10.23 -14.52 33.74
C TYR A 7 11.48 -13.89 34.36
N VAL A 8 11.88 -12.72 33.85
CA VAL A 8 13.06 -11.98 34.31
C VAL A 8 12.69 -10.69 35.05
N PRO A 9 13.48 -10.24 36.03
CA PRO A 9 13.33 -8.92 36.62
C PRO A 9 13.44 -7.80 35.58
N SER A 10 12.63 -6.75 35.69
CA SER A 10 12.63 -5.65 34.71
C SER A 10 13.97 -4.91 34.59
N SER A 11 14.85 -5.02 35.59
CA SER A 11 16.20 -4.44 35.59
C SER A 11 17.20 -5.16 34.68
N GLU A 12 16.89 -6.38 34.24
CA GLU A 12 17.76 -7.22 33.40
C GLU A 12 17.37 -7.14 31.90
N VAL A 13 16.33 -6.37 31.57
CA VAL A 13 15.82 -6.23 30.20
C VAL A 13 16.56 -5.10 29.49
N ASP A 14 17.44 -5.44 28.55
CA ASP A 14 18.20 -4.46 27.76
C ASP A 14 17.42 -3.96 26.52
N TYR A 15 16.53 -4.79 25.97
CA TYR A 15 15.82 -4.53 24.72
C TYR A 15 14.35 -4.92 24.80
N MET A 16 13.52 -4.22 24.02
CA MET A 16 12.10 -4.50 23.87
C MET A 16 11.71 -4.43 22.39
N ASP A 17 10.79 -5.30 22.00
CA ASP A 17 10.20 -5.33 20.67
C ASP A 17 9.53 -3.99 20.32
N VAL A 18 9.72 -3.52 19.10
CA VAL A 18 9.22 -2.21 18.66
C VAL A 18 7.72 -2.29 18.33
N LEU A 19 7.30 -3.39 17.71
CA LEU A 19 5.95 -3.53 17.20
C LEU A 19 5.52 -5.01 17.17
N PRO A 20 4.29 -5.37 17.58
CA PRO A 20 3.84 -6.77 17.60
C PRO A 20 3.87 -7.47 16.23
N ARG A 21 3.66 -6.71 15.15
CA ARG A 21 3.65 -7.20 13.76
C ARG A 21 5.04 -7.28 13.11
N GLN A 22 6.12 -6.95 13.83
CA GLN A 22 7.48 -7.04 13.28
C GLN A 22 7.90 -8.49 12.94
N MET A 23 7.24 -9.48 13.55
CA MET A 23 7.53 -10.90 13.34
C MET A 23 6.88 -11.48 12.07
N VAL A 24 5.94 -10.78 11.46
CA VAL A 24 5.14 -11.30 10.34
C VAL A 24 5.45 -10.60 9.02
N SER A 25 5.24 -11.30 7.91
CA SER A 25 5.43 -10.74 6.57
C SER A 25 4.35 -9.70 6.23
N VAL A 26 4.60 -8.85 5.23
CA VAL A 26 3.63 -7.83 4.77
C VAL A 26 2.27 -8.44 4.42
N ALA A 27 2.25 -9.57 3.72
CA ALA A 27 1.01 -10.27 3.37
C ALA A 27 0.26 -10.77 4.61
N THR A 28 0.98 -11.39 5.56
CA THR A 28 0.38 -11.89 6.80
C THR A 28 -0.12 -10.73 7.66
N ALA A 29 0.57 -9.58 7.64
CA ALA A 29 0.18 -8.37 8.35
C ALA A 29 -1.08 -7.70 7.78
N MET A 30 -1.57 -8.11 6.60
CA MET A 30 -2.87 -7.66 6.02
C MET A 30 -4.04 -8.58 6.42
N ILE A 31 -3.82 -9.62 7.22
CA ILE A 31 -4.89 -10.49 7.73
C ILE A 31 -5.43 -9.89 9.04
N PRO A 32 -6.70 -9.45 9.09
CA PRO A 32 -7.29 -8.96 10.33
C PRO A 32 -7.51 -10.12 11.30
N PHE A 33 -7.44 -9.84 12.61
CA PHE A 33 -7.67 -10.82 13.69
C PHE A 33 -6.75 -12.06 13.62
N LEU A 34 -5.51 -11.88 13.13
CA LEU A 34 -4.51 -12.94 12.96
C LEU A 34 -4.26 -13.73 14.25
N GLU A 35 -4.35 -13.09 15.41
CA GLU A 35 -4.21 -13.69 16.73
C GLU A 35 -5.26 -14.76 17.06
N HIS A 36 -6.35 -14.79 16.30
CA HIS A 36 -7.45 -15.75 16.43
C HIS A 36 -7.40 -16.88 15.39
N ASP A 37 -6.49 -16.81 14.42
CA ASP A 37 -6.34 -17.79 13.36
C ASP A 37 -5.22 -18.80 13.63
N ASP A 38 -5.44 -20.05 13.22
CA ASP A 38 -4.38 -21.07 13.22
C ASP A 38 -3.30 -20.72 12.18
N ALA A 39 -2.04 -20.98 12.53
CA ALA A 39 -0.89 -20.64 11.71
C ALA A 39 -0.94 -21.22 10.29
N ASN A 40 -1.44 -22.46 10.11
CA ASN A 40 -1.52 -23.08 8.79
C ASN A 40 -2.57 -22.38 7.91
N ARG A 41 -3.68 -21.92 8.52
CA ARG A 41 -4.74 -21.20 7.80
C ARG A 41 -4.30 -19.78 7.46
N ALA A 42 -3.62 -19.10 8.38
CA ALA A 42 -3.02 -17.79 8.12
C ALA A 42 -2.00 -17.87 6.97
N LEU A 43 -1.17 -18.92 6.92
CA LEU A 43 -0.24 -19.17 5.82
C LEU A 43 -0.97 -19.35 4.48
N MET A 44 -2.06 -20.12 4.46
CA MET A 44 -2.90 -20.27 3.27
C MET A 44 -3.48 -18.93 2.84
N GLY A 45 -4.01 -18.13 3.76
CA GLY A 45 -4.56 -16.80 3.50
C GLY A 45 -3.52 -15.86 2.87
N ALA A 46 -2.33 -15.77 3.47
CA ALA A 46 -1.25 -14.93 2.94
C ALA A 46 -0.78 -15.37 1.54
N ASN A 47 -0.78 -16.68 1.26
CA ASN A 47 -0.44 -17.19 -0.07
C ASN A 47 -1.54 -16.94 -1.10
N MET A 48 -2.81 -17.08 -0.71
CA MET A 48 -3.96 -16.78 -1.56
C MET A 48 -4.03 -15.31 -1.94
N GLN A 49 -3.64 -14.39 -1.04
CA GLN A 49 -3.57 -12.96 -1.35
C GLN A 49 -2.67 -12.65 -2.56
N ARG A 50 -1.54 -13.35 -2.72
CA ARG A 50 -0.63 -13.17 -3.87
C ARG A 50 -1.20 -13.69 -5.19
N GLN A 51 -2.28 -14.46 -5.13
CA GLN A 51 -2.98 -15.01 -6.29
C GLN A 51 -4.23 -14.19 -6.65
N ALA A 52 -4.51 -13.12 -5.90
CA ALA A 52 -5.62 -12.23 -6.20
C ALA A 52 -5.48 -11.63 -7.60
N VAL A 53 -6.61 -11.50 -8.29
CA VAL A 53 -6.68 -10.91 -9.63
C VAL A 53 -7.29 -9.51 -9.55
N PRO A 54 -6.77 -8.53 -10.31
CA PRO A 54 -7.36 -7.20 -10.37
C PRO A 54 -8.80 -7.26 -10.90
N LEU A 55 -9.73 -6.66 -10.17
CA LEU A 55 -11.13 -6.53 -10.57
C LEU A 55 -11.34 -5.27 -11.40
N VAL A 56 -12.40 -5.23 -12.22
CA VAL A 56 -12.79 -4.00 -12.94
C VAL A 56 -13.20 -2.90 -11.96
N ARG A 57 -13.77 -3.30 -10.82
CA ARG A 57 -14.13 -2.42 -9.71
C ARG A 57 -13.48 -2.96 -8.44
N SER A 58 -12.35 -2.38 -8.07
CA SER A 58 -11.68 -2.66 -6.79
C SER A 58 -12.40 -1.93 -5.66
N GLU A 59 -12.58 -2.63 -4.54
CA GLU A 59 -13.17 -2.06 -3.32
C GLU A 59 -12.26 -2.41 -2.15
N ALA A 60 -12.01 -1.44 -1.27
CA ALA A 60 -11.22 -1.65 -0.08
C ALA A 60 -11.99 -2.55 0.92
N PRO A 61 -11.29 -3.40 1.69
CA PRO A 61 -11.95 -4.19 2.73
C PRO A 61 -12.55 -3.26 3.79
N LEU A 62 -13.76 -3.59 4.27
CA LEU A 62 -14.41 -2.83 5.35
C LEU A 62 -13.64 -2.90 6.67
N VAL A 63 -12.86 -3.95 6.87
CA VAL A 63 -11.98 -4.16 8.03
C VAL A 63 -10.58 -4.44 7.51
N GLY A 64 -9.64 -3.55 7.83
CA GLY A 64 -8.23 -3.65 7.46
C GLY A 64 -7.30 -3.60 8.67
N THR A 65 -5.99 -3.69 8.42
CA THR A 65 -4.95 -3.71 9.47
C THR A 65 -4.12 -2.42 9.52
N GLY A 66 -4.28 -1.55 8.52
CA GLY A 66 -3.50 -0.32 8.34
C GLY A 66 -2.18 -0.55 7.59
N MET A 67 -1.91 -1.76 7.10
CA MET A 67 -0.76 -2.06 6.24
C MET A 67 -1.05 -1.78 4.76
N GLU A 68 -2.33 -1.70 4.37
CA GLU A 68 -2.79 -1.64 2.99
C GLU A 68 -2.25 -0.40 2.26
N LEU A 69 -2.37 0.78 2.88
CA LEU A 69 -1.91 2.04 2.30
C LEU A 69 -0.40 1.99 2.03
N ARG A 70 0.38 1.54 3.02
CA ARG A 70 1.83 1.50 2.90
C ARG A 70 2.27 0.45 1.88
N ALA A 71 1.64 -0.72 1.89
CA ALA A 71 1.90 -1.78 0.92
C ALA A 71 1.58 -1.33 -0.51
N ALA A 72 0.48 -0.61 -0.73
CA ALA A 72 0.11 -0.11 -2.06
C ALA A 72 1.09 0.94 -2.59
N ILE A 73 1.50 1.90 -1.76
CA ILE A 73 2.50 2.91 -2.13
C ILE A 73 3.85 2.25 -2.43
N ASP A 74 4.30 1.34 -1.57
CA ASP A 74 5.59 0.66 -1.73
C ASP A 74 5.59 -0.39 -2.87
N ALA A 75 4.42 -0.83 -3.36
CA ALA A 75 4.31 -1.73 -4.50
C ALA A 75 4.70 -1.07 -5.84
N GLY A 76 4.57 0.25 -5.95
CA GLY A 76 5.04 1.03 -7.09
C GLY A 76 4.16 1.02 -8.34
N ASP A 77 3.03 0.30 -8.33
CA ASP A 77 2.04 0.34 -9.42
C ASP A 77 1.02 1.49 -9.29
N VAL A 78 1.07 2.23 -8.17
CA VAL A 78 0.24 3.40 -7.86
C VAL A 78 0.99 4.70 -8.23
N VAL A 79 0.28 5.71 -8.74
CA VAL A 79 0.91 7.01 -9.06
C VAL A 79 0.86 7.93 -7.85
N VAL A 80 2.05 8.40 -7.44
CA VAL A 80 2.24 9.24 -6.26
C VAL A 80 2.76 10.62 -6.69
N ALA A 81 2.25 11.68 -6.07
CA ALA A 81 2.73 13.04 -6.23
C ALA A 81 4.16 13.16 -5.64
N GLU A 82 5.10 13.62 -6.44
CA GLU A 82 6.51 13.74 -6.02
C GLU A 82 6.75 15.00 -5.19
N GLU A 83 6.03 16.08 -5.51
CA GLU A 83 6.11 17.37 -4.84
C GLU A 83 4.70 17.90 -4.58
N SER A 84 4.54 18.69 -3.52
CA SER A 84 3.29 19.37 -3.20
C SER A 84 2.92 20.40 -4.27
N GLY A 85 1.63 20.56 -4.52
CA GLY A 85 1.13 21.43 -5.58
C GLY A 85 -0.38 21.37 -5.75
N VAL A 86 -0.87 21.93 -6.85
CA VAL A 86 -2.29 21.93 -7.23
C VAL A 86 -2.45 21.21 -8.56
N ILE A 87 -3.50 20.41 -8.68
CA ILE A 87 -3.85 19.73 -9.93
C ILE A 87 -4.30 20.78 -10.95
N GLU A 88 -3.54 20.93 -12.04
CA GLU A 88 -3.86 21.87 -13.13
C GLU A 88 -4.85 21.23 -14.12
N GLU A 89 -4.62 19.98 -14.50
CA GLU A 89 -5.44 19.26 -15.48
C GLU A 89 -5.50 17.76 -15.15
N VAL A 90 -6.69 17.18 -15.29
CA VAL A 90 -6.94 15.74 -15.12
C VAL A 90 -7.54 15.18 -16.40
N SER A 91 -6.98 14.07 -16.87
CA SER A 91 -7.55 13.25 -17.93
C SER A 91 -7.45 11.77 -17.56
N ALA A 92 -8.10 10.91 -18.35
CA ALA A 92 -8.00 9.47 -18.16
C ALA A 92 -6.59 8.91 -18.41
N ASP A 93 -5.76 9.63 -19.18
CA ASP A 93 -4.44 9.19 -19.65
C ASP A 93 -3.28 9.89 -18.94
N TYR A 94 -3.52 11.07 -18.36
CA TYR A 94 -2.50 11.84 -17.66
C TYR A 94 -3.10 12.83 -16.64
N ILE A 95 -2.29 13.18 -15.63
CA ILE A 95 -2.56 14.26 -14.68
C ILE A 95 -1.40 15.25 -14.77
N THR A 96 -1.70 16.54 -14.90
CA THR A 96 -0.71 17.62 -14.82
C THR A 96 -0.84 18.34 -13.48
N VAL A 97 0.25 18.37 -12.73
CA VAL A 97 0.36 19.06 -11.43
C VAL A 97 1.20 20.32 -11.62
N MET A 98 0.68 21.44 -11.12
CA MET A 98 1.44 22.68 -10.92
C MET A 98 2.04 22.64 -9.51
N HIS A 99 3.36 22.54 -9.43
CA HIS A 99 4.08 22.55 -8.16
C HIS A 99 4.17 23.96 -7.57
N ASP A 100 4.29 24.04 -6.25
CA ASP A 100 4.42 25.34 -5.56
C ASP A 100 5.68 26.13 -5.95
N ASN A 101 6.70 25.44 -6.47
CA ASN A 101 7.92 26.06 -7.01
C ASN A 101 7.73 26.65 -8.42
N GLY A 102 6.52 26.58 -9.00
CA GLY A 102 6.17 27.10 -10.32
C GLY A 102 6.51 26.17 -11.48
N THR A 103 7.03 24.97 -11.22
CA THR A 103 7.23 23.94 -12.24
C THR A 103 5.96 23.14 -12.48
N ARG A 104 5.87 22.53 -13.66
CA ARG A 104 4.75 21.66 -14.04
C ARG A 104 5.25 20.26 -14.30
N ARG A 105 4.50 19.27 -13.84
CA ARG A 105 4.81 17.86 -14.10
C ARG A 105 3.58 17.10 -14.54
N THR A 106 3.73 16.35 -15.62
CA THR A 106 2.69 15.48 -16.15
C THR A 106 3.00 14.02 -15.83
N TYR A 107 2.08 13.37 -15.13
CA TYR A 107 2.11 11.95 -14.82
C TYR A 107 1.27 11.21 -15.84
N ARG A 108 1.88 10.30 -16.60
CA ARG A 108 1.20 9.52 -17.63
C ARG A 108 0.75 8.17 -17.07
N MET A 109 -0.53 7.87 -17.26
CA MET A 109 -1.17 6.67 -16.73
C MET A 109 -0.95 5.48 -17.65
N ARG A 110 -0.78 4.29 -17.06
CA ARG A 110 -0.82 3.01 -17.78
C ARG A 110 -2.29 2.61 -17.95
N LYS A 111 -2.77 2.59 -19.19
CA LYS A 111 -4.15 2.20 -19.52
C LYS A 111 -4.17 0.85 -20.24
N PHE A 112 -4.98 -0.07 -19.71
CA PHE A 112 -5.19 -1.41 -20.29
C PHE A 112 -3.89 -2.17 -20.63
N ALA A 113 -2.84 -1.99 -19.82
CA ALA A 113 -1.57 -2.65 -20.04
C ALA A 113 -1.66 -4.13 -19.63
N ARG A 114 -1.16 -5.04 -20.46
CA ARG A 114 -1.12 -6.47 -20.14
C ARG A 114 0.01 -6.78 -19.17
N SER A 115 -0.30 -7.46 -18.06
CA SER A 115 0.70 -8.00 -17.14
C SER A 115 1.31 -9.31 -17.65
N ASN A 116 2.40 -9.77 -17.02
CA ASN A 116 3.06 -11.02 -17.36
C ASN A 116 2.13 -12.25 -17.28
N HIS A 117 1.15 -12.22 -16.36
CA HIS A 117 0.17 -13.29 -16.17
C HIS A 117 -1.15 -13.03 -16.91
N GLY A 118 -1.20 -12.02 -17.79
CA GLY A 118 -2.38 -11.72 -18.60
C GLY A 118 -3.49 -10.95 -17.87
N THR A 119 -3.22 -10.44 -16.67
CA THR A 119 -4.12 -9.50 -15.97
C THR A 119 -3.98 -8.08 -16.53
N CYS A 120 -4.97 -7.22 -16.26
CA CYS A 120 -4.97 -5.83 -16.69
C CYS A 120 -4.31 -4.93 -15.63
N ALA A 121 -3.35 -4.11 -16.04
CA ALA A 121 -2.82 -2.99 -15.28
C ALA A 121 -3.41 -1.69 -15.85
N ASN A 122 -4.35 -1.11 -15.12
CA ASN A 122 -5.07 0.09 -15.52
C ASN A 122 -5.11 1.07 -14.36
N GLN A 123 -4.44 2.21 -14.54
CA GLN A 123 -4.41 3.30 -13.58
C GLN A 123 -5.55 4.29 -13.86
N CYS A 124 -6.23 4.72 -12.80
CA CYS A 124 -7.36 5.64 -12.82
C CYS A 124 -7.07 6.83 -11.90
N PRO A 125 -7.18 8.08 -12.40
CA PRO A 125 -7.04 9.26 -11.55
C PRO A 125 -8.11 9.26 -10.46
N ILE A 126 -7.73 9.67 -9.24
CA ILE A 126 -8.62 9.75 -8.07
C ILE A 126 -8.76 11.19 -7.52
N VAL A 127 -8.23 12.16 -8.24
CA VAL A 127 -8.22 13.59 -7.90
C VAL A 127 -8.93 14.40 -8.97
N ASP A 128 -9.45 15.56 -8.60
CA ASP A 128 -10.11 16.51 -9.50
C ASP A 128 -9.22 17.72 -9.82
N ALA A 129 -9.54 18.43 -10.90
CA ALA A 129 -8.83 19.67 -11.26
C ALA A 129 -9.07 20.75 -10.19
N GLY A 130 -7.99 21.38 -9.72
CA GLY A 130 -8.00 22.34 -8.63
C GLY A 130 -7.74 21.76 -7.24
N ASP A 131 -7.64 20.43 -7.10
CA ASP A 131 -7.29 19.80 -5.83
C ASP A 131 -5.86 20.12 -5.42
N ARG A 132 -5.65 20.34 -4.12
CA ARG A 132 -4.33 20.46 -3.51
C ARG A 132 -3.81 19.08 -3.17
N VAL A 133 -2.57 18.77 -3.58
CA VAL A 133 -1.88 17.52 -3.28
C VAL A 133 -0.59 17.78 -2.53
N GLU A 134 -0.23 16.85 -1.66
CA GLU A 134 1.03 16.87 -0.91
C GLU A 134 2.04 15.85 -1.46
N ALA A 135 3.33 16.11 -1.22
CA ALA A 135 4.38 15.16 -1.56
C ALA A 135 4.14 13.80 -0.89
N GLY A 136 4.17 12.72 -1.67
CA GLY A 136 3.89 11.36 -1.22
C GLY A 136 2.41 10.96 -1.24
N GLN A 137 1.50 11.84 -1.66
CA GLN A 137 0.08 11.53 -1.79
C GLN A 137 -0.22 10.73 -3.06
N VAL A 138 -1.08 9.72 -2.95
CA VAL A 138 -1.58 8.95 -4.10
C VAL A 138 -2.52 9.81 -4.92
N ILE A 139 -2.30 9.88 -6.25
CA ILE A 139 -3.10 10.66 -7.19
C ILE A 139 -3.78 9.81 -8.27
N ALA A 140 -3.35 8.56 -8.47
CA ALA A 140 -4.04 7.58 -9.30
C ALA A 140 -3.79 6.15 -8.80
N ASP A 141 -4.84 5.33 -8.85
CA ASP A 141 -4.86 3.90 -8.50
C ASP A 141 -4.77 3.03 -9.76
#